data_AF-A0A7I8DP63-F1
#
_entry.id   AF-A0A7I8DP63-F1
#
_cell.length_a   1.000
_cell.length_b   1.000
_cell.length_c   1.000
_cell.angle_alpha   90.00
_cell.angle_beta   90.00
_cell.angle_gamma   90.00
#
_symmetry.space_group_name_H-M   'P 1'
#
loop_
_entity.id
_entity.type
_entity.pdbx_description
1 polymer ?
#
loop_
_entity_poly.entity_id
_entity_poly.type
_entity_poly.pdbx_seq_one_letter_code
_entity_poly.pdbx_strand_id
1 'polypeptide(L)'
;MNVTLLNGISNLNAFKNENMGVEKTTRNNAFENVFQSALSMLNETNDLSNAAKEAEVSYALGLSDNTYDLQVAQEKANLSLQYTVQVRNKVLEAYKEIMNLQF
;
A
#
# COMPACT_ATOMS: atom_id res chain seq x y z
N MET A 1 -39.65 -45.89 -4.58
CA MET A 1 -38.34 -45.51 -5.17
C MET A 1 -38.43 -44.04 -5.56
N ASN A 2 -37.63 -43.19 -4.90
CA ASN A 2 -37.66 -41.73 -5.01
C ASN A 2 -36.97 -41.29 -6.32
N VAL A 3 -37.69 -40.60 -7.21
CA VAL A 3 -37.16 -40.06 -8.48
C VAL A 3 -36.64 -38.61 -8.34
N THR A 4 -36.21 -38.22 -7.15
CA THR A 4 -35.74 -36.86 -6.82
C THR A 4 -34.28 -36.60 -7.19
N LEU A 5 -33.59 -37.54 -7.84
CA LEU A 5 -32.14 -37.45 -8.12
C LEU A 5 -31.79 -36.78 -9.47
N LEU A 6 -32.78 -36.37 -10.28
CA LEU A 6 -32.51 -35.83 -11.63
C LEU A 6 -32.50 -34.29 -11.72
N ASN A 7 -32.81 -33.57 -10.63
CA ASN A 7 -32.72 -32.10 -10.60
C ASN A 7 -31.32 -31.56 -10.26
N GLY A 8 -30.34 -32.44 -10.02
CA GLY A 8 -28.98 -32.05 -9.63
C GLY A 8 -28.02 -31.76 -10.78
N ILE A 9 -28.38 -32.08 -12.03
CA ILE A 9 -27.43 -32.03 -13.17
C ILE A 9 -27.59 -30.75 -14.02
N SER A 10 -28.71 -30.01 -13.89
CA SER A 10 -28.92 -28.75 -14.62
C SER A 10 -27.99 -27.62 -14.17
N ASN A 11 -27.38 -27.72 -12.98
CA ASN A 11 -26.50 -26.67 -12.42
C ASN A 11 -25.00 -26.87 -12.73
N LEU A 12 -24.61 -27.94 -13.44
CA LEU A 12 -23.21 -28.11 -13.88
C LEU A 12 -22.85 -27.21 -15.08
N ASN A 13 -23.84 -26.64 -15.77
CA ASN A 13 -23.62 -25.61 -16.78
C ASN A 13 -23.38 -24.21 -16.20
N ALA A 14 -23.60 -24.01 -14.89
CA ALA A 14 -23.31 -22.75 -14.20
C ALA A 14 -21.83 -22.62 -13.78
N PHE A 15 -21.11 -23.74 -13.65
CA PHE A 15 -19.69 -23.74 -13.25
C PHE A 15 -18.71 -23.62 -14.43
N LYS A 16 -19.20 -23.50 -15.67
CA LYS A 16 -18.39 -23.31 -16.89
C LYS A 16 -18.48 -21.89 -17.46
N ASN A 17 -18.99 -20.94 -16.67
CA ASN A 17 -19.05 -19.53 -17.07
C ASN A 17 -18.72 -18.60 -15.89
N GLU A 18 -17.77 -18.99 -15.04
CA GLU A 18 -16.92 -17.97 -14.46
C GLU A 18 -15.96 -17.55 -15.56
N ASN A 19 -16.37 -16.48 -16.23
CA ASN A 19 -15.44 -15.55 -16.84
C ASN A 19 -14.31 -15.35 -15.83
N MET A 20 -13.18 -16.03 -16.04
CA MET A 20 -11.88 -15.44 -15.78
C MET A 20 -11.78 -14.23 -16.72
N GLY A 21 -12.56 -13.19 -16.40
CA GLY A 21 -12.17 -11.84 -16.67
C GLY A 21 -10.86 -11.70 -15.93
N VAL A 22 -9.76 -11.97 -16.64
CA VAL A 22 -8.59 -11.14 -16.47
C VAL A 22 -9.16 -9.74 -16.63
N GLU A 23 -9.49 -9.10 -15.50
CA GLU A 23 -9.75 -7.68 -15.50
C GLU A 23 -8.56 -7.12 -16.26
N LYS A 24 -8.81 -6.61 -17.46
CA LYS A 24 -7.86 -5.74 -18.12
C LYS A 24 -7.72 -4.59 -17.14
N THR A 25 -6.77 -4.72 -16.21
CA THR A 25 -6.26 -3.62 -15.42
C THR A 25 -5.76 -2.68 -16.50
N THR A 26 -6.61 -1.71 -16.84
CA THR A 26 -6.24 -0.66 -17.78
C THR A 26 -4.96 -0.11 -17.19
N ARG A 27 -3.85 -0.09 -17.95
CA ARG A 27 -2.50 0.22 -17.44
C ARG A 27 -2.47 1.47 -16.53
N ASN A 28 -3.39 2.42 -16.75
CA ASN A 28 -3.63 3.57 -15.90
C ASN A 28 -4.05 3.22 -14.45
N ASN A 29 -4.97 2.28 -14.22
CA ASN A 29 -5.44 1.90 -12.88
C ASN A 29 -4.32 1.28 -12.03
N ALA A 30 -3.43 0.49 -12.63
CA ALA A 30 -2.31 -0.12 -11.90
C ALA A 30 -1.32 0.95 -11.40
N PHE A 31 -0.98 1.92 -12.25
CA PHE A 31 -0.13 3.04 -11.86
C PHE A 31 -0.82 3.94 -10.83
N GLU A 32 -2.11 4.24 -11.00
CA GLU A 32 -2.90 5.04 -10.07
C GLU A 32 -2.93 4.41 -8.66
N ASN A 33 -3.11 3.10 -8.55
CA ASN A 33 -3.08 2.39 -7.27
C ASN A 33 -1.71 2.48 -6.58
N VAL A 34 -0.61 2.32 -7.33
CA VAL A 34 0.76 2.46 -6.79
C VAL A 34 1.02 3.90 -6.37
N PHE A 35 0.58 4.87 -7.17
CA PHE A 35 0.68 6.30 -6.85
C PHE A 35 -0.08 6.65 -5.58
N GLN A 36 -1.32 6.18 -5.44
CA GLN A 36 -2.13 6.39 -4.25
C GLN A 36 -1.50 5.75 -3.01
N SER A 37 -0.92 4.56 -3.15
CA SER A 37 -0.19 3.90 -2.07
C SER A 37 1.04 4.70 -1.64
N ALA A 38 1.80 5.24 -2.59
CA ALA A 38 2.94 6.10 -2.32
C ALA A 38 2.54 7.41 -1.60
N LEU A 39 1.39 7.98 -1.93
CA LEU A 39 0.82 9.12 -1.20
C LEU A 39 0.46 8.76 0.25
N SER A 40 -0.16 7.59 0.46
CA SER A 40 -0.46 7.11 1.81
C SER A 40 0.80 6.91 2.65
N MET A 41 1.87 6.37 2.06
CA MET A 41 3.17 6.23 2.74
C MET A 41 3.79 7.58 3.14
N LEU A 42 3.57 8.64 2.35
CA LEU A 42 4.04 9.97 2.71
C LEU A 42 3.34 10.49 3.97
N ASN A 43 2.03 10.25 4.09
CA ASN A 43 1.28 10.60 5.30
C ASN A 43 1.78 9.80 6.51
N GLU A 44 1.96 8.49 6.37
CA GLU A 44 2.50 7.64 7.44
C GLU A 44 3.90 8.08 7.89
N THR A 45 4.76 8.46 6.93
CA THR A 45 6.09 9.00 7.24
C THR A 45 6.01 10.31 8.02
N ASN A 46 5.06 11.18 7.68
CA ASN A 46 4.82 12.43 8.40
C ASN A 46 4.37 12.16 9.84
N ASP A 47 3.43 11.23 10.03
CA ASP A 47 2.94 10.85 11.35
C ASP A 47 4.06 10.29 12.22
N LEU A 48 4.88 9.38 11.68
CA LEU A 48 6.05 8.84 12.39
C LEU A 48 7.10 9.90 12.70
N SER A 49 7.34 10.84 11.77
CA SER A 49 8.28 11.95 11.99
C SER A 49 7.80 12.89 13.09
N ASN A 50 6.50 13.17 13.14
CA ASN A 50 5.91 13.99 14.19
C ASN A 50 5.96 13.29 15.55
N ALA A 51 5.66 11.99 15.60
CA ALA A 51 5.76 11.19 16.82
C ALA A 51 7.21 11.15 17.35
N ALA A 52 8.20 10.98 16.47
CA ALA A 52 9.61 11.04 16.86
C ALA A 52 9.99 12.42 17.43
N LYS A 53 9.49 13.49 16.82
CA LYS A 53 9.74 14.86 17.27
C LYS A 53 9.08 15.16 18.62
N GLU A 54 7.87 14.68 18.84
CA GLU A 54 7.18 14.81 20.13
C GLU A 54 7.92 14.05 21.23
N ALA A 55 8.38 12.84 20.95
CA ALA A 55 9.20 12.06 21.88
C ALA A 55 10.52 12.78 22.19
N GLU A 56 11.18 13.36 21.18
CA GLU A 56 12.43 14.12 21.34
C GLU A 56 12.22 15.35 22.22
N VAL A 57 11.16 16.12 21.99
CA VAL A 57 10.82 17.28 22.81
C VAL A 57 10.51 16.87 24.25
N SER A 58 9.70 15.83 24.44
CA SER A 58 9.34 15.33 25.77
C SER A 58 10.57 14.86 26.55
N TYR A 59 11.50 14.17 25.88
CA TYR A 59 12.77 13.75 26.47
C TYR A 59 13.68 14.95 26.81
N ALA A 60 13.82 15.91 25.89
CA ALA A 60 14.63 17.11 26.11
C ALA A 60 14.11 17.99 27.26
N LEU A 61 12.80 17.99 27.49
CA LEU A 61 12.15 18.68 28.61
C LEU A 61 12.23 17.90 29.93
N GLY A 62 12.78 16.68 29.93
CA GLY A 62 12.81 15.80 31.11
C GLY A 62 11.43 15.30 31.54
N LEU A 63 10.44 15.34 30.63
CA LEU A 63 9.09 14.80 30.87
C LEU A 63 9.02 13.29 30.59
N SER A 64 10.04 12.74 29.93
CA SER A 64 10.19 11.32 29.66
C SER A 64 11.64 10.91 29.89
N ASP A 65 11.83 9.84 30.66
CA ASP A 65 13.15 9.22 30.90
C ASP A 65 13.38 8.02 29.97
N ASN A 66 12.39 7.69 29.13
CA ASN A 66 12.41 6.50 28.30
C ASN A 66 13.16 6.75 26.99
N THR A 67 14.48 6.64 27.06
CA THR A 67 15.40 6.74 25.92
C THR A 67 15.17 5.66 24.85
N TYR A 68 14.62 4.51 25.23
CA TYR A 68 14.33 3.42 24.32
C TYR A 68 13.17 3.78 23.37
N ASP A 69 12.08 4.32 23.91
CA ASP A 69 10.94 4.75 23.10
C ASP A 69 11.32 5.88 22.15
N LEU A 70 12.19 6.80 22.60
CA LEU A 70 12.76 7.85 21.74
C LEU A 70 13.55 7.25 20.58
N GLN A 71 14.50 6.35 20.85
CA GLN A 71 15.31 5.73 19.80
C GLN A 71 14.45 4.93 18.82
N VAL A 72 13.46 4.18 19.31
CA VAL A 72 12.55 3.41 18.46
C VAL A 72 11.72 4.35 17.57
N ALA A 73 11.21 5.46 18.11
CA ALA A 73 10.46 6.43 17.33
C ALA A 73 11.34 7.09 16.25
N GLN A 74 12.56 7.48 16.61
CA GLN A 74 13.55 8.05 15.68
C GLN A 74 13.93 7.07 14.56
N GLU A 75 14.19 5.81 14.90
CA GLU A 75 14.54 4.78 13.91
C GLU A 75 13.39 4.51 12.94
N LYS A 76 12.15 4.41 13.46
CA LYS A 76 10.95 4.29 12.62
C LYS A 76 10.79 5.46 11.68
N ALA A 77 10.94 6.69 12.17
CA ALA A 77 10.84 7.88 11.34
C ALA A 77 11.91 7.90 10.24
N ASN A 78 13.16 7.57 10.60
CA ASN A 78 14.28 7.55 9.67
C ASN A 78 14.09 6.48 8.57
N LEU A 79 13.78 5.24 8.97
CA LEU A 79 13.54 4.15 8.04
C LEU A 79 12.36 4.43 7.11
N SER A 80 11.25 4.94 7.64
CA SER A 80 10.08 5.31 6.84
C SER A 80 10.38 6.45 5.86
N LEU A 81 11.16 7.45 6.27
CA LEU A 81 11.59 8.54 5.39
C LEU A 81 12.46 8.02 4.25
N GLN A 82 13.46 7.20 4.55
CA GLN A 82 14.31 6.57 3.53
C GLN A 82 13.46 5.76 2.54
N TYR A 83 12.55 4.94 3.05
CA TYR A 83 11.68 4.12 2.22
C TYR A 83 10.76 4.96 1.33
N THR A 84 10.12 6.00 1.88
CA THR A 84 9.26 6.92 1.13
C THR A 84 10.02 7.68 0.05
N VAL A 85 11.27 8.09 0.30
CA VAL A 85 12.11 8.70 -0.74
C VAL A 85 12.36 7.73 -1.90
N GLN A 86 12.64 6.46 -1.60
CA GLN A 86 12.86 5.46 -2.65
C GLN A 86 11.59 5.19 -3.46
N VAL A 87 10.44 5.05 -2.80
CA VAL A 87 9.15 4.86 -3.49
C VAL A 87 8.81 6.08 -4.34
N ARG A 88 8.99 7.30 -3.80
CA ARG A 88 8.79 8.55 -4.56
C ARG A 88 9.64 8.59 -5.82
N ASN A 89 10.92 8.24 -5.73
CA ASN A 89 11.82 8.20 -6.88
C ASN A 89 11.34 7.20 -7.93
N LYS A 90 10.92 6.00 -7.51
CA LYS A 90 10.41 4.96 -8.41
C LYS A 90 9.10 5.35 -9.10
N VAL A 91 8.20 6.02 -8.38
CA VAL A 91 6.96 6.57 -8.95
C VAL A 91 7.25 7.63 -10.01
N LEU A 92 8.23 8.51 -9.77
CA LEU A 92 8.66 9.51 -10.76
C LEU A 92 9.31 8.88 -11.99
N GLU A 93 10.12 7.83 -11.81
CA GLU A 93 10.68 7.05 -12.92
C GLU A 93 9.57 6.41 -13.75
N ALA A 94 8.61 5.73 -13.12
CA ALA A 94 7.48 5.10 -13.80
C ALA A 94 6.62 6.13 -14.56
N TYR A 95 6.38 7.31 -13.97
CA TYR A 95 5.69 8.40 -14.67
C TYR A 95 6.44 8.84 -15.93
N LYS A 96 7.76 9.02 -15.85
CA LYS A 96 8.60 9.38 -17.01
C LYS A 96 8.57 8.29 -18.09
N GLU A 97 8.60 7.02 -17.70
CA GLU A 97 8.53 5.91 -18.65
C GLU A 97 7.19 5.85 -19.38
N ILE A 98 6.07 6.03 -18.68
CA ILE A 98 4.72 6.12 -19.28
C ILE A 98 4.64 7.29 -20.28
N MET A 99 5.25 8.43 -19.95
CA MET A 99 5.31 9.59 -20.85
C MET A 99 6.17 9.31 -22.09
N ASN A 100 7.28 8.59 -21.95
CA ASN A 100 8.17 8.25 -23.07
C ASN A 100 7.58 7.18 -24.00
N LEU A 101 6.69 6.31 -23.52
CA LEU A 101 6.04 5.28 -24.33
C LEU A 101 4.96 5.84 -25.29
N GLN A 102 4.58 7.11 -25.19
CA GLN A 102 3.52 7.74 -26.01
C GLN A 102 4.04 8.47 -27.27
N PHE A 103 5.29 8.24 -27.68
CA PHE A 103 5.88 8.81 -28.91
C PHE A 103 6.39 7.71 -29.86
#